data_AF-A0A8T5H7L7-F1
#
_entry.id   AF-A0A8T5H7L7-F1
#
_cell.length_a   1.000
_cell.length_b   1.000
_cell.length_c   1.000
_cell.angle_alpha   90.00
_cell.angle_beta   90.00
_cell.angle_gamma   90.00
#
_symmetry.space_group_name_H-M   'P 1'
#
loop_
_entity.id
_entity.type
_entity.pdbx_description
1 polymer ?
#
loop_
_entity_poly.entity_id
_entity_poly.type
_entity_poly.pdbx_seq_one_letter_code
_entity_poly.pdbx_strand_id
1 'polypeptide(L)' 'MMMFFATGAVGIVIGLSSFTPPNFKIMITFMGIINIGLGAFFTFIYLTQVQASPDKRKKKKKPKSDK' A
#
# COMPACT_ATOMS: atom_id res chain seq x y z
N MET A 1 -3.36 -3.35 1.39
CA MET A 1 -2.55 -2.85 2.52
C MET A 1 -2.06 -3.98 3.40
N MET A 2 -2.95 -4.79 4.00
CA MET A 2 -2.55 -5.91 4.87
C MET A 2 -1.51 -6.85 4.26
N MET A 3 -1.61 -7.17 2.96
CA MET A 3 -0.65 -8.08 2.30
C MET A 3 0.79 -7.53 2.28
N PHE A 4 0.97 -6.21 2.17
CA PHE A 4 2.30 -5.59 2.21
C PHE A 4 2.94 -5.70 3.60
N PHE A 5 2.15 -5.49 4.66
CA PHE A 5 2.63 -5.61 6.04
C PHE A 5 2.85 -7.06 6.45
N ALA A 6 1.95 -7.97 6.08
CA ALA A 6 2.08 -9.39 6.40
C ALA A 6 3.29 -10.00 5.70
N THR A 7 3.41 -9.83 4.37
CA THR A 7 4.55 -10.33 3.61
C THR A 7 5.86 -9.65 4.02
N GLY A 8 5.81 -8.34 4.32
CA GLY A 8 6.98 -7.61 4.82
C GLY A 8 7.46 -8.12 6.18
N ALA A 9 6.56 -8.33 7.14
CA ALA A 9 6.88 -8.86 8.47
C ALA A 9 7.43 -10.29 8.37
N VAL A 10 6.78 -11.17 7.59
CA VAL A 10 7.25 -12.54 7.34
C VAL A 10 8.63 -12.52 6.66
N GLY A 11 8.83 -11.64 5.70
CA GLY A 11 10.12 -11.45 5.03
C GLY A 11 11.25 -11.06 5.98
N ILE A 12 10.99 -10.17 6.94
CA ILE A 12 11.98 -9.79 7.97
C ILE A 12 12.26 -10.96 8.92
N VAL A 13 11.21 -11.65 9.40
CA VAL A 13 11.37 -12.79 10.30
C VAL A 13 12.19 -13.90 9.64
N ILE A 14 11.88 -14.23 8.38
CA ILE A 14 12.63 -15.24 7.63
C ILE A 14 14.05 -14.74 7.34
N GLY A 15 14.21 -13.51 6.84
CA GLY A 15 15.52 -12.94 6.49
C GLY A 15 16.52 -12.85 7.66
N LEU A 16 16.03 -12.68 8.89
CA LEU A 16 16.86 -12.68 10.10
C LEU A 16 17.01 -14.09 10.72
N SER A 17 16.18 -15.05 10.33
CA SER A 17 16.20 -16.41 10.87
C SER A 17 17.52 -17.13 10.63
N SER A 18 17.81 -18.12 11.49
CA SER A 18 18.99 -18.98 11.35
C SER A 18 18.93 -19.92 10.13
N PHE A 19 17.74 -20.09 9.53
CA PHE A 19 17.51 -20.98 8.40
C PHE A 19 17.91 -20.36 7.06
N THR A 20 18.06 -19.03 6.99
CA THR A 20 18.40 -18.33 5.76
C THR A 20 19.91 -18.25 5.58
N PRO A 21 20.47 -18.65 4.40
CA PRO A 21 21.89 -18.54 4.14
C PRO A 21 22.39 -17.09 4.25
N PRO A 22 23.60 -16.84 4.78
CA PRO A 22 24.12 -15.49 5.05
C PRO A 22 24.03 -14.54 3.85
N ASN A 23 24.30 -15.06 2.65
CA ASN A 23 24.28 -14.30 1.40
C ASN A 23 22.88 -13.77 1.04
N PHE A 24 21.82 -14.42 1.51
CA PHE A 24 20.43 -14.03 1.23
C PHE A 24 19.77 -13.29 2.39
N LYS A 25 20.34 -13.32 3.60
CA LYS A 25 19.75 -12.65 4.77
C LYS A 25 19.47 -11.18 4.54
N ILE A 26 20.49 -10.45 4.08
CA ILE A 26 20.40 -9.02 3.82
C ILE A 26 19.39 -8.74 2.71
N MET A 27 19.44 -9.49 1.62
CA MET A 27 18.53 -9.34 0.49
C MET A 27 17.06 -9.54 0.89
N ILE A 28 16.74 -10.62 1.60
CA ILE A 28 15.37 -10.95 2.01
C ILE A 28 14.87 -9.94 3.05
N THR A 29 15.71 -9.56 4.01
CA THR A 29 15.36 -8.54 5.00
C THR A 29 15.10 -7.19 4.34
N PHE A 30 15.91 -6.79 3.36
CA PHE A 30 15.75 -5.55 2.62
C PHE A 30 14.45 -5.55 1.80
N MET A 31 14.11 -6.67 1.15
CA MET A 31 12.82 -6.83 0.46
C MET A 31 11.63 -6.76 1.43
N GLY A 32 11.78 -7.29 2.65
CA GLY A 32 10.79 -7.16 3.71
C GLY A 32 10.56 -5.69 4.11
N ILE A 33 11.64 -4.94 4.30
CA ILE A 33 11.60 -3.50 4.63
C ILE A 33 10.91 -2.70 3.51
N ILE A 34 11.27 -2.95 2.24
CA ILE A 34 10.63 -2.29 1.09
C ILE A 34 9.12 -2.54 1.10
N ASN A 35 8.68 -3.77 1.35
CA ASN A 35 7.26 -4.11 1.42
C ASN A 35 6.53 -3.38 2.55
N ILE A 36 7.15 -3.26 3.74
CA ILE A 36 6.57 -2.48 4.84
C ILE A 36 6.52 -0.99 4.48
N GLY A 37 7.56 -0.45 3.84
CA GLY A 37 7.62 0.93 3.37
C GLY A 37 6.51 1.25 2.36
N LEU A 38 6.30 0.36 1.38
CA LEU A 38 5.18 0.47 0.43
C LEU A 38 3.83 0.42 1.14
N GLY A 39 3.66 -0.51 2.08
CA GLY A 39 2.44 -0.63 2.89
C GLY A 39 2.15 0.64 3.68
N ALA A 40 3.16 1.21 4.32
CA ALA A 40 3.06 2.46 5.07
C ALA A 40 2.74 3.64 4.15
N PHE A 41 3.41 3.74 3.00
CA PHE A 41 3.16 4.79 2.00
C PHE A 41 1.72 4.75 1.47
N PHE A 42 1.23 3.58 1.06
CA PHE A 42 -0.14 3.47 0.59
C PHE A 42 -1.18 3.63 1.69
N THR A 43 -0.87 3.27 2.94
CA THR A 43 -1.73 3.54 4.10
C THR A 43 -1.82 5.03 4.36
N PHE A 44 -0.69 5.75 4.30
CA PHE A 44 -0.65 7.21 4.37
C PHE A 44 -1.52 7.82 3.26
N ILE A 45 -1.35 7.38 2.02
CA ILE A 45 -2.17 7.84 0.89
C ILE A 45 -3.66 7.54 1.10
N TYR A 46 -4.03 6.36 1.60
CA TYR A 46 -5.41 6.00 1.90
C TYR A 46 -6.03 6.90 2.98
N LEU A 47 -5.28 7.22 4.03
CA LEU A 47 -5.73 8.06 5.13
C LEU A 47 -5.77 9.56 4.78
N THR A 48 -4.87 10.02 3.90
CA THR A 48 -4.73 11.44 3.53
C THR A 48 -5.47 11.84 2.27
N GLN A 49 -5.93 10.87 1.46
CA GLN A 49 -6.92 11.13 0.44
C GLN A 49 -8.23 11.56 1.12
N VAL A 50 -8.43 12.88 1.26
CA VAL A 50 -9.73 13.48 1.48
C VAL A 50 -10.64 12.84 0.44
N GLN A 51 -11.65 12.07 0.89
CA GLN A 51 -12.61 11.46 -0.02
C GLN A 51 -12.98 12.54 -1.02
N ALA A 52 -12.72 12.30 -2.31
CA ALA A 52 -13.26 13.12 -3.36
C ALA A 52 -14.77 12.94 -3.29
N SER A 53 -15.41 13.62 -2.33
CA SER A 53 -16.84 13.81 -2.26
C SER A 53 -17.17 14.22 -3.68
N PRO A 54 -17.99 13.43 -4.40
CA PRO A 54 -18.24 13.68 -5.81
C PRO A 54 -18.72 15.11 -5.86
N ASP A 55 -17.88 15.99 -6.42
CA ASP A 55 -18.07 17.43 -6.36
C ASP A 55 -19.54 17.70 -6.71
N LYS A 56 -20.29 18.28 -5.77
CA LYS A 56 -21.73 18.52 -5.99
C LYS A 56 -21.94 19.39 -7.24
N ARG A 57 -20.92 20.12 -7.71
CA ARG A 57 -20.91 20.82 -9.01
C ARG A 57 -20.84 19.87 -10.22
N LYS A 58 -20.21 18.70 -10.14
CA LYS A 58 -20.20 17.69 -11.22
C LYS A 58 -21.49 16.86 -11.28
N LYS A 59 -22.32 16.86 -10.22
CA LYS A 59 -23.58 16.08 -10.16
C LYS A 59 -24.81 16.76 -10.79
N LYS A 60 -24.67 17.95 -11.41
CA LYS A 60 -25.74 18.61 -12.18
C LYS A 60 -25.29 18.90 -13.62
N LYS A 61 -25.32 17.88 -14.47
CA LYS A 61 -25.70 18.06 -15.87
C LYS A 61 -26.82 17.08 -16.17
N LYS A 62 -28.05 17.44 -15.82
CA LYS A 62 -29.20 16.95 -16.59
C LYS A 62 -29.09 17.65 -17.95
N PRO A 63 -28.98 16.95 -19.07
CA PRO A 63 -29.19 17.60 -20.36
C PRO A 63 -30.61 18.18 -20.32
N LYS A 64 -30.74 19.47 -20.66
CA LYS A 64 -32.05 20.00 -21.07
C LYS A 64 -32.45 19.18 -22.29
N SER A 65 -33.39 18.26 -22.11
CA SER A 65 -34.14 17.71 -23.22
C SER A 65 -35.17 18.78 -23.56
N ASP A 66 -34.83 19.63 -24.53
CA ASP A 66 -35.80 20.41 -25.27
C ASP A 66 -36.63 19.44 -26.12
N LYS A 67 -37.87 19.16 -25.71
CA LYS A 67 -39.05 19.00 -26.56
C LYS A 67 -40.31 18.77 -25.73
#